data_AF-A0A9P8UWF3-F1
#
_entry.id   AF-A0A9P8UWF3-F1
#
_cell.length_a   1.000
_cell.length_b   1.000
_cell.length_c   1.000
_cell.angle_alpha   90.00
_cell.angle_beta   90.00
_cell.angle_gamma   90.00
#
_symmetry.space_group_name_H-M   'P 1'
#
loop_
_entity.id
_entity.type
_entity.pdbx_description
1 polymer ?
#
loop_
_entity_poly.entity_id
_entity_poly.type
_entity_poly.pdbx_seq_one_letter_code
_entity_poly.pdbx_strand_id
1 'polypeptide(L)'
;MGGGPKVPYPKHVWSPSGGWYAQPSNWKANTAVFSAVVFGITALAWNLSANREYRHKMPEPGRFFPSRYWSKQIKEHEQAQAGKSDSS
;
A
#
# COMPACT_ATOMS: atom_id res chain seq x y z
N MET A 1 -17.06 19.42 -18.74
CA MET A 1 -15.94 20.31 -18.40
C MET A 1 -14.96 20.31 -19.57
N GLY A 2 -15.12 21.22 -20.54
CA GLY A 2 -14.19 21.36 -21.66
C GLY A 2 -13.28 22.56 -21.38
N GLY A 3 -11.97 22.33 -21.22
CA GLY A 3 -11.00 23.41 -21.08
C GLY A 3 -11.03 24.31 -22.32
N GLY A 4 -10.81 25.61 -22.11
CA GLY A 4 -10.76 26.61 -23.18
C GLY A 4 -9.76 26.28 -24.30
N PRO A 5 -9.73 27.08 -25.37
CA PRO A 5 -8.92 26.79 -26.55
C PRO A 5 -7.44 26.57 -26.18
N LYS A 6 -6.84 25.50 -26.72
CA LYS A 6 -5.42 25.17 -26.48
C LYS A 6 -4.53 26.22 -27.15
N VAL A 7 -3.70 26.89 -26.36
CA VAL A 7 -2.63 27.78 -26.86
C VAL A 7 -1.60 26.95 -27.64
N PRO A 8 -1.06 27.43 -28.79
CA PRO A 8 0.02 26.74 -29.51
C PRO A 8 1.25 26.47 -28.62
N TYR A 9 1.88 25.31 -28.81
CA TYR A 9 3.06 24.87 -28.05
C TYR A 9 4.03 24.08 -28.94
N PRO A 10 5.33 24.04 -28.60
CA PRO A 10 6.32 23.29 -29.37
C PRO A 10 6.11 21.78 -29.21
N LYS A 11 5.93 21.06 -30.33
CA LYS A 11 5.62 19.62 -30.33
C LYS A 11 6.85 18.70 -30.14
N HIS A 12 8.04 19.24 -30.32
CA HIS A 12 9.30 18.49 -30.28
C HIS A 12 10.00 18.55 -28.91
N VAL A 13 9.45 19.32 -27.96
CA VAL A 13 10.00 19.40 -26.61
C VAL A 13 9.47 18.24 -25.78
N TRP A 14 10.38 17.49 -25.18
CA TRP A 14 10.06 16.38 -24.27
C TRP A 14 10.48 16.71 -22.84
N SER A 15 9.67 16.26 -21.88
CA SER A 15 9.97 16.31 -20.45
C SER A 15 9.45 15.03 -19.78
N PRO A 16 10.12 14.54 -18.73
CA PRO A 16 9.72 13.33 -18.01
C PRO A 16 8.32 13.42 -17.40
N SER A 17 7.86 14.61 -17.01
CA SER A 17 6.52 14.82 -16.45
C SER A 17 5.42 14.96 -17.51
N GLY A 18 5.77 14.88 -18.80
CA GLY A 18 4.91 15.22 -19.93
C GLY A 18 5.12 16.67 -20.40
N GLY A 19 4.16 17.17 -21.17
CA GLY A 19 4.20 18.53 -21.74
C GLY A 19 2.84 19.20 -21.73
N TRP A 20 2.67 20.21 -22.57
CA TRP A 20 1.42 20.95 -22.69
C TRP A 20 0.25 20.03 -23.08
N TYR A 21 -0.78 20.03 -22.23
CA TYR A 21 -2.04 19.29 -22.43
C TYR A 21 -1.84 17.79 -22.74
N ALA A 22 -0.87 17.15 -22.08
CA ALA A 22 -0.55 15.75 -22.30
C ALA A 22 -1.78 14.85 -22.03
N GLN A 23 -2.28 14.22 -23.09
CA GLN A 23 -3.39 13.26 -23.01
C GLN A 23 -3.09 12.08 -23.93
N PRO A 24 -2.13 11.22 -23.57
CA PRO A 24 -1.76 10.08 -24.40
C PRO A 24 -2.93 9.10 -24.48
N SER A 25 -3.09 8.45 -25.63
CA SER A 25 -4.23 7.53 -25.88
C SER A 25 -4.22 6.31 -24.94
N ASN A 26 -3.06 5.92 -24.42
CA ASN A 26 -2.85 4.77 -23.55
C ASN A 26 -2.81 5.12 -22.04
N TRP A 27 -3.24 6.31 -21.62
CA TRP A 27 -3.14 6.74 -20.21
C TRP A 27 -3.75 5.74 -19.21
N LYS A 28 -4.85 5.09 -19.57
CA LYS A 28 -5.53 4.09 -18.73
C LYS A 28 -4.65 2.87 -18.47
N ALA A 29 -4.07 2.31 -19.53
CA ALA A 29 -3.21 1.14 -19.43
C ALA A 29 -1.96 1.46 -18.63
N ASN A 30 -1.31 2.60 -18.90
CA ASN A 30 -0.12 3.02 -18.15
C ASN A 30 -0.44 3.20 -16.66
N THR A 31 -1.57 3.83 -16.33
CA THR A 31 -2.00 4.02 -14.94
C THR A 31 -2.28 2.68 -14.25
N ALA A 32 -2.90 1.73 -14.95
CA ALA A 32 -3.18 0.40 -14.41
C ALA A 32 -1.87 -0.36 -14.11
N VAL A 33 -0.91 -0.32 -15.02
CA VAL A 33 0.41 -0.96 -14.83
C VAL A 33 1.15 -0.34 -13.65
N PHE A 34 1.26 0.99 -13.59
CA PHE A 34 1.94 1.65 -12.49
C PHE A 34 1.25 1.41 -11.15
N SER A 35 -0.08 1.44 -11.11
CA SER A 35 -0.85 1.11 -9.90
C SER A 35 -0.58 -0.32 -9.44
N ALA A 36 -0.53 -1.29 -10.35
CA ALA A 36 -0.23 -2.67 -10.03
C ALA A 36 1.19 -2.84 -9.45
N VAL A 37 2.18 -2.14 -10.01
CA VAL A 37 3.56 -2.15 -9.50
C VAL A 37 3.63 -1.56 -8.09
N VAL A 38 3.04 -0.37 -7.88
CA VAL A 38 3.02 0.29 -6.57
C VAL A 38 2.31 -0.59 -5.53
N PHE A 39 1.18 -1.17 -5.89
CA PHE A 39 0.45 -2.09 -5.02
C PHE A 39 1.28 -3.33 -4.66
N GLY A 40 1.95 -3.94 -5.65
CA GLY A 40 2.81 -5.10 -5.44
C GLY A 40 3.96 -4.80 -4.48
N ILE A 41 4.68 -3.69 -4.68
CA ILE A 41 5.77 -3.26 -3.78
C ILE A 41 5.24 -3.00 -2.37
N THR A 42 4.11 -2.30 -2.26
CA THR A 42 3.49 -1.98 -0.97
C THR A 42 3.08 -3.25 -0.22
N ALA A 43 2.48 -4.22 -0.90
CA ALA A 43 2.08 -5.49 -0.31
C ALA A 43 3.28 -6.30 0.20
N LEU A 44 4.38 -6.35 -0.56
CA LEU A 44 5.62 -7.02 -0.16
C LEU A 44 6.26 -6.33 1.05
N ALA A 45 6.37 -5.01 1.02
CA ALA A 45 6.91 -4.23 2.14
C ALA A 45 6.05 -4.38 3.40
N TRP A 46 4.72 -4.37 3.26
CA TRP A 46 3.80 -4.61 4.36
C TRP A 46 3.96 -6.01 4.95
N ASN A 47 4.03 -7.06 4.12
CA ASN A 47 4.23 -8.43 4.59
C ASN A 47 5.57 -8.59 5.32
N LEU A 48 6.65 -8.03 4.77
CA LEU A 48 7.96 -8.03 5.42
C LEU A 48 7.92 -7.30 6.77
N SER A 49 7.29 -6.12 6.80
CA SER A 49 7.11 -5.34 8.03
C SER A 49 6.32 -6.13 9.08
N ALA A 50 5.19 -6.74 8.71
CA ALA A 50 4.34 -7.50 9.62
C ALA A 50 5.04 -8.74 10.21
N ASN A 51 5.95 -9.36 9.45
CA ASN A 51 6.75 -10.49 9.89
C ASN A 51 7.94 -10.09 10.77
N ARG A 52 8.50 -8.90 10.57
CA ARG A 52 9.64 -8.38 11.33
C ARG A 52 9.23 -7.50 12.52
N GLU A 53 7.95 -7.17 12.63
CA GLU A 53 7.43 -6.36 13.71
C GLU A 53 7.67 -7.06 15.05
N TYR A 54 8.36 -6.36 15.94
CA TYR A 54 8.63 -6.80 17.30
C TYR A 54 8.19 -5.73 18.29
N ARG A 55 7.52 -6.17 19.36
CA ARG A 55 6.96 -5.36 20.44
C ARG A 55 7.47 -5.88 21.77
N HIS A 56 7.95 -4.95 22.60
CA HIS A 56 8.40 -5.24 23.96
C HIS A 56 7.24 -5.47 24.93
N LYS A 57 6.13 -4.72 24.75
CA LYS A 57 4.90 -4.89 25.52
C LYS A 57 3.83 -5.48 24.62
N MET A 58 3.25 -6.60 25.04
CA MET A 58 2.10 -7.18 24.37
C MET A 58 0.83 -6.38 24.64
N PRO A 59 -0.09 -6.31 23.66
CA PRO A 59 -1.32 -5.54 23.79
C PRO A 59 -2.24 -6.11 24.86
N GLU A 60 -2.98 -5.23 25.53
CA GLU A 60 -3.97 -5.61 26.54
C GLU A 60 -5.19 -6.31 25.89
N PRO A 61 -5.75 -7.34 26.53
CA PRO A 61 -6.96 -8.00 26.05
C PRO A 61 -8.09 -7.00 25.82
N GLY A 62 -8.82 -7.14 24.70
CA GLY A 62 -9.95 -6.28 24.35
C GLY A 62 -9.61 -4.94 23.68
N ARG A 63 -8.33 -4.53 23.61
CA ARG A 63 -7.96 -3.29 22.91
C ARG A 63 -7.93 -3.49 21.38
N PHE A 64 -8.56 -2.57 20.66
CA PHE A 64 -8.51 -2.56 19.19
C PHE A 64 -7.24 -1.88 18.68
N PHE A 65 -6.56 -2.55 17.74
CA PHE A 65 -5.53 -1.97 16.89
C PHE A 65 -5.42 -2.82 15.63
N PRO A 66 -5.27 -2.21 14.43
CA PRO A 66 -5.39 -2.96 13.18
C PRO A 66 -4.32 -4.06 13.02
N SER A 67 -3.10 -3.81 13.48
CA SER A 67 -2.00 -4.75 13.28
C SER A 67 -2.16 -6.08 14.02
N ARG A 68 -3.10 -6.18 14.95
CA ARG A 68 -3.48 -7.43 15.63
C ARG A 68 -3.73 -8.57 14.65
N TYR A 69 -4.29 -8.26 13.48
CA TYR A 69 -4.70 -9.25 12.50
C TYR A 69 -3.55 -9.77 11.62
N TRP A 70 -2.43 -9.05 11.53
CA TRP A 70 -1.33 -9.39 10.61
C TRP A 70 0.06 -9.47 11.23
N SER A 71 0.32 -8.81 12.36
CA SER A 71 1.62 -8.88 13.03
C SER A 71 1.89 -10.29 13.55
N LYS A 72 2.98 -10.91 13.11
CA LYS A 72 3.34 -12.29 13.44
C LYS A 72 3.42 -12.53 14.95
N GLN A 73 4.18 -11.68 15.64
CA GLN A 73 4.43 -11.80 17.09
C GLN A 73 3.15 -11.77 17.94
N ILE A 74 2.14 -10.99 17.51
CA ILE A 74 0.88 -10.84 18.24
C ILE A 74 0.00 -12.07 18.05
N LYS A 75 -0.11 -12.56 16.81
CA LYS A 75 -0.86 -13.79 16.50
C LYS A 75 -0.32 -14.99 17.27
N GLU A 76 0.99 -15.15 17.30
CA GLU A 76 1.65 -16.24 18.05
C GLU A 76 1.42 -16.11 19.56
N HIS A 77 1.52 -14.90 20.10
CA HIS A 77 1.25 -14.65 21.52
C HIS A 77 -0.21 -14.94 21.91
N GLU A 78 -1.18 -14.51 21.11
CA GLU A 78 -2.61 -14.76 21.38
C GLU A 78 -2.98 -16.24 21.26
N GLN A 79 -2.44 -16.95 20.26
CA GLN A 79 -2.61 -18.40 20.14
C GLN A 79 -2.05 -19.16 21.35
N ALA A 80 -0.86 -18.76 21.84
CA ALA A 80 -0.25 -19.36 23.02
C ALA A 80 -1.03 -19.10 24.31
N GLN A 81 -1.76 -17.98 24.42
CA GLN A 81 -2.65 -17.71 25.55
C GLN A 81 -3.92 -18.56 25.50
N ALA A 82 -4.56 -18.67 24.33
CA ALA A 82 -5.76 -19.49 24.14
C ALA A 82 -5.51 -20.98 24.43
N GLY A 83 -4.39 -21.54 23.98
CA GLY A 83 -4.05 -22.94 24.27
C GLY A 83 -3.82 -23.22 25.76
N LYS A 84 -3.41 -22.22 26.54
CA LYS A 84 -3.25 -22.37 28.00
C LYS A 84 -4.58 -22.36 28.74
N SER A 85 -5.52 -21.49 28.35
CA SER A 85 -6.85 -21.46 28.96
C SER A 85 -7.64 -22.73 28.72
N ASP A 86 -7.45 -23.39 27.58
CA ASP A 86 -8.16 -24.64 27.25
C ASP A 86 -7.59 -25.87 28.01
N SER A 87 -6.40 -25.73 28.61
CA SER A 87 -5.71 -26.80 29.32
C SER A 87 -5.83 -26.75 30.85
N SER A 88 -6.52 -25.73 31.39
CA SER A 88 -6.79 -25.53 32.83
C SER A 88 -8.27 -25.73 33.12
#